data_AF-E3CUW3-F1
#
_entry.id   AF-E3CUW3-F1
#
_cell.length_a   1.000
_cell.length_b   1.000
_cell.length_c   1.000
_cell.angle_alpha   90.00
_cell.angle_beta   90.00
_cell.angle_gamma   90.00
#
_symmetry.space_group_name_H-M   'P 1'
#
loop_
_entity.id
_entity.type
_entity.pdbx_description
1 polymer ?
#
loop_
_entity_poly.entity_id
_entity_poly.type
_entity_poly.pdbx_seq_one_letter_code
_entity_poly.pdbx_strand_id
1 'polypeptide(L)' 'MRIKELREARGLTRYRVARDSGLDWGRLRDAEEGKAGLRLDSVVKLADVLGVSLDELCGREWPKSA' A
#
# COMPACT_ATOMS: atom_id res chain seq x y z
N MET A 1 -5.55 -5.46 1.97
CA MET A 1 -4.13 -5.07 1.86
C MET A 1 -3.68 -4.45 3.17
N ARG A 2 -2.39 -4.53 3.51
CA ARG A 2 -1.84 -4.06 4.79
C ARG A 2 -1.37 -2.59 4.75
N ILE A 3 -1.96 -1.76 3.89
CA ILE A 3 -1.50 -0.38 3.62
C ILE A 3 -1.41 0.44 4.91
N LYS A 4 -2.50 0.47 5.70
CA LYS A 4 -2.58 1.27 6.94
C LYS A 4 -1.52 0.85 7.94
N GLU A 5 -1.41 -0.44 8.19
CA GLU A 5 -0.46 -1.04 9.14
C GLU A 5 0.99 -0.73 8.75
N LEU A 6 1.34 -0.96 7.48
CA LEU A 6 2.69 -0.71 6.96
C LEU A 6 3.05 0.78 6.98
N ARG A 7 2.08 1.65 6.71
CA ARG A 7 2.23 3.11 6.78
C ARG A 7 2.49 3.56 8.22
N GLU A 8 1.70 3.09 9.17
CA GLU A 8 1.81 3.45 10.59
C GLU A 8 3.11 2.94 11.20
N ALA A 9 3.53 1.71 10.89
CA ALA A 9 4.80 1.15 11.30
C ALA A 9 6.02 1.99 10.83
N ARG A 10 5.86 2.75 9.75
CA ARG A 10 6.90 3.61 9.15
C ARG A 10 6.77 5.09 9.54
N GLY A 11 5.83 5.43 10.41
CA GLY A 11 5.57 6.82 10.81
C GLY A 11 5.13 7.72 9.66
N LEU A 12 4.53 7.15 8.61
CA LEU A 12 4.11 7.89 7.43
C LEU A 12 2.68 8.41 7.60
N THR A 13 2.42 9.65 7.19
CA THR A 13 1.07 10.20 7.13
C THR A 13 0.38 9.78 5.84
N ARG A 14 -0.95 9.70 5.84
CA ARG A 14 -1.71 9.45 4.59
C ARG A 14 -1.40 10.49 3.52
N TYR A 15 -1.26 11.75 3.91
CA TYR A 15 -0.91 12.84 3.00
C TYR A 15 0.41 12.56 2.28
N ARG A 16 1.46 12.16 3.02
CA ARG A 16 2.76 11.83 2.43
C ARG A 16 2.67 10.65 1.47
N VAL A 17 1.99 9.57 1.87
CA VAL A 17 1.83 8.38 1.02
C VAL A 17 1.03 8.72 -0.24
N ALA A 18 -0.08 9.44 -0.13
CA ALA A 18 -0.91 9.85 -1.26
C ALA A 18 -0.10 10.70 -2.25
N ARG A 19 0.62 11.71 -1.75
CA ARG A 19 1.48 12.59 -2.56
C ARG A 19 2.57 11.79 -3.28
N ASP A 20 3.31 10.97 -2.55
CA ASP A 20 4.50 10.28 -3.07
C ASP A 20 4.10 9.12 -4.01
N SER A 21 2.93 8.50 -3.82
CA SER A 21 2.40 7.46 -4.72
C SER A 21 1.58 8.01 -5.89
N GLY A 22 1.30 9.32 -5.91
CA GLY A 22 0.41 9.95 -6.89
C GLY A 22 -1.05 9.51 -6.78
N LEU A 23 -1.46 9.00 -5.62
CA LEU A 23 -2.85 8.62 -5.34
C LEU A 23 -3.63 9.81 -4.78
N ASP A 24 -4.91 9.87 -5.15
CA ASP A 24 -5.85 10.74 -4.46
C ASP A 24 -5.99 10.31 -2.99
N TRP A 25 -6.17 11.29 -2.10
CA TRP A 25 -6.26 11.07 -0.66
C TRP A 25 -7.48 10.21 -0.27
N GLY A 26 -8.63 10.44 -0.91
CA GLY A 26 -9.84 9.65 -0.70
C GLY A 26 -9.64 8.22 -1.20
N ARG A 27 -9.00 8.06 -2.36
CA ARG A 27 -8.63 6.74 -2.90
C ARG A 27 -7.74 5.94 -1.94
N LEU A 28 -6.74 6.59 -1.33
CA LEU A 28 -5.87 5.95 -0.35
C LEU A 28 -6.65 5.54 0.91
N ARG A 29 -7.51 6.43 1.44
CA ARG A 29 -8.36 6.11 2.60
C ARG A 29 -9.26 4.91 2.32
N ASP A 30 -9.96 4.92 1.19
CA ASP A 30 -10.89 3.86 0.84
C ASP A 30 -10.15 2.53 0.59
N ALA A 31 -8.92 2.57 0.06
CA ALA A 31 -8.07 1.40 -0.06
C ALA A 31 -7.58 0.85 1.30
N GLU A 32 -7.22 1.73 2.25
CA GLU A 32 -6.89 1.33 3.63
C GLU A 32 -8.07 0.67 4.35
N GLU A 33 -9.29 1.11 4.06
CA GLU A 33 -10.53 0.57 4.63
C GLU A 33 -11.09 -0.64 3.87
N GLY A 34 -10.43 -1.07 2.78
CA GLY A 34 -10.88 -2.18 1.95
C GLY A 34 -12.12 -1.89 1.11
N LYS A 35 -12.53 -0.63 1.00
CA LYS A 35 -13.71 -0.17 0.25
C LYS A 35 -13.44 0.05 -1.24
N ALA A 36 -12.18 0.17 -1.64
CA ALA A 36 -11.78 0.37 -3.02
C ALA A 36 -10.63 -0.56 -3.44
N GLY A 37 -10.79 -1.18 -4.61
CA GLY A 37 -9.68 -1.83 -5.31
C GLY A 37 -8.75 -0.81 -5.93
N LEU A 38 -7.45 -1.12 -5.95
CA LEU A 38 -6.42 -0.34 -6.64
C LEU A 38 -6.00 -1.02 -7.93
N ARG A 39 -5.66 -0.23 -8.93
CA ARG A 39 -5.02 -0.73 -10.14
C ARG A 39 -3.59 -1.17 -9.81
N LEU A 40 -3.05 -2.14 -10.55
CA LEU A 40 -1.73 -2.70 -10.29
C LEU A 40 -0.62 -1.63 -10.27
N ASP A 41 -0.68 -0.65 -11.18
CA ASP A 41 0.25 0.50 -11.21
C ASP A 41 0.30 1.27 -9.87
N SER A 42 -0.85 1.44 -9.25
CA SER A 42 -1.00 2.13 -7.97
C SER A 42 -0.49 1.28 -6.80
N VAL A 43 -0.69 -0.03 -6.87
CA VAL A 43 -0.19 -0.98 -5.88
C VAL A 43 1.34 -1.04 -5.90
N VAL A 44 1.96 -1.04 -7.09
CA VAL A 44 3.42 -0.97 -7.24
C VAL A 44 3.97 0.32 -6.64
N LYS A 45 3.40 1.49 -7.00
CA LYS A 45 3.83 2.78 -6.42
C LYS A 45 3.68 2.83 -4.90
N LEU A 46 2.60 2.26 -4.36
CA LEU A 46 2.44 2.15 -2.91
C LEU A 46 3.51 1.27 -2.28
N ALA A 47 3.84 0.15 -2.90
CA ALA A 47 4.90 -0.74 -2.44
C ALA A 47 6.26 -0.03 -2.43
N ASP A 48 6.57 0.77 -3.46
CA ASP A 48 7.79 1.57 -3.53
C ASP A 48 7.85 2.62 -2.43
N VAL A 49 6.77 3.39 -2.23
CA VAL A 49 6.69 4.43 -1.18
C VAL A 49 6.76 3.83 0.23
N LEU A 50 6.16 2.67 0.43
CA LEU A 50 6.22 1.93 1.68
C LEU A 50 7.52 1.11 1.81
N GLY A 51 8.33 0.97 0.77
CA GLY A 51 9.54 0.14 0.79
C GLY A 51 9.24 -1.32 1.15
N VAL A 52 8.25 -1.92 0.51
CA VAL A 52 7.82 -3.32 0.73
C VAL A 52 7.68 -4.06 -0.59
N SER A 53 7.63 -5.39 -0.51
CA SER A 53 7.20 -6.21 -1.65
C SER A 53 5.68 -6.15 -1.87
N LEU A 54 5.23 -6.50 -3.07
CA LEU A 54 3.80 -6.67 -3.35
C LEU A 54 3.16 -7.77 -2.48
N ASP A 55 3.92 -8.82 -2.16
CA ASP A 55 3.49 -9.91 -1.27
C ASP A 55 3.17 -9.38 0.13
N GLU A 56 4.12 -8.66 0.73
CA GLU A 56 3.97 -8.03 2.04
C GLU A 56 2.82 -7.02 2.05
N LEU A 57 2.72 -6.18 1.00
CA LEU A 57 1.62 -5.21 0.86
C LEU A 57 0.25 -5.89 0.78
N CYS A 58 0.16 -7.00 0.06
CA CYS A 58 -1.06 -7.79 -0.03
C CYS A 58 -1.34 -8.60 1.24
N GLY A 59 -0.35 -8.76 2.13
CA GLY A 59 -0.44 -9.61 3.31
C GLY A 59 -0.44 -11.10 2.96
N ARG A 60 0.22 -11.47 1.86
CA ARG A 60 0.40 -12.87 1.46
C ARG A 60 1.85 -13.29 1.67
N GLU A 61 2.07 -14.52 2.11
CA GLU A 61 3.38 -15.16 2.02
C GLU A 61 3.41 -15.97 0.73
N TRP A 62 4.37 -15.65 -0.16
CA TRP A 62 4.58 -16.45 -1.36
C TRP A 62 5.28 -17.76 -0.96
N PRO A 63 4.68 -18.94 -1.22
CA PRO A 63 5.35 -20.21 -0.98
C PRO A 63 6.48 -20.32 -1.99
N LYS A 64 7.70 -19.97 -1.57
CA LYS A 64 8.91 -20.25 -2.36
C LYS A 64 9.07 -21.76 -2.38
N SER A 65 8.77 -22.39 -3.51
CA SER A 65 9.19 -23.76 -3.78
C SER A 65 10.71 -23.79 -3.60
N ALA A 66 11.19 -24.57 -2.63
CA ALA A 66 12.60 -24.82 -2.40
C ALA A 66 13.22 -25.61 -3.56
#